data_AF-A0A1V6LXL5-F1
#
_entry.id   AF-A0A1V6LXL5-F1
#
_cell.length_a   1.000
_cell.length_b   1.000
_cell.length_c   1.000
_cell.angle_alpha   90.00
_cell.angle_beta   90.00
_cell.angle_gamma   90.00
#
_symmetry.space_group_name_H-M   'P 1'
#
loop_
_entity.id
_entity.type
_entity.pdbx_description
1 polymer ?
#
loop_
_entity_poly.entity_id
_entity_poly.type
_entity_poly.pdbx_seq_one_letter_code
_entity_poly.pdbx_strand_id
1 'polypeptide(L)'
;MKLQDKLYDFILKEWLLIASIAVLVGTSIYLHRSPVLSIAEYQILFILAVLFIVIKGLEQSGLILRLSQSVERGKFIPLKLIVITFLLAMLITNDVALIVIVPLTLELNINRKDIIVILEALAANAGSALTPFGNPQNLFIYWFYGVHPETFVAAIAPFSLVFLVLLILASIALKTSNNQVPQPVTTIRRSAYIYAAFLLGIIFVVLHILPIQVGFIVVAFVLFFDRDSLQIDYALLLTFVAFFGIADNVQCLFAENIKHSGHIFMFSSLLSQIISNVPAALLFARFTPQWEALLWGTNVGGFGSLVGSLANLIAYKLYISHEDTNNSVAFTTKFLLIGYMAFAIGVLLYLGRKTVY
;
A
#
# COMPACT_ATOMS: atom_id res chain seq x y z
N MET A 1 25.73 -21.87 -9.37
CA MET A 1 24.33 -21.39 -9.22
C MET A 1 23.82 -21.08 -10.62
N LYS A 2 22.98 -21.94 -11.19
CA LYS A 2 22.74 -21.99 -12.64
C LYS A 2 21.82 -20.83 -13.05
N LEU A 3 21.98 -20.34 -14.29
CA LEU A 3 21.17 -19.25 -14.86
C LEU A 3 19.66 -19.54 -14.76
N GLN A 4 19.27 -20.81 -14.83
CA GLN A 4 17.90 -21.29 -14.65
C GLN A 4 17.36 -21.02 -13.24
N ASP A 5 18.17 -21.20 -12.20
CA ASP A 5 17.77 -20.95 -10.80
C ASP A 5 17.50 -19.46 -10.60
N LYS A 6 18.36 -18.59 -11.14
CA LYS A 6 18.18 -17.13 -11.11
C LYS A 6 16.95 -16.66 -11.88
N LEU A 7 16.65 -17.29 -13.01
CA LEU A 7 15.48 -16.95 -13.82
C LEU A 7 14.18 -17.35 -13.10
N TYR A 8 14.18 -18.54 -12.48
CA TYR A 8 13.05 -19.03 -11.72
C TYR A 8 12.77 -18.18 -10.47
N ASP A 9 13.82 -17.80 -9.73
CA ASP A 9 13.73 -16.88 -8.60
C ASP A 9 13.21 -15.50 -9.03
N PHE A 10 13.65 -14.99 -10.17
CA PHE A 10 13.16 -13.73 -10.72
C PHE A 10 11.68 -13.82 -11.10
N ILE A 11 11.26 -14.90 -11.78
CA ILE A 11 9.86 -15.10 -12.18
C ILE A 11 8.95 -15.19 -10.95
N LEU A 12 9.36 -15.91 -9.91
CA LEU A 12 8.60 -16.02 -8.67
C LEU A 12 8.55 -14.70 -7.91
N LYS A 13 9.63 -13.92 -7.94
CA LYS A 13 9.71 -12.63 -7.26
C LYS A 13 8.85 -11.57 -7.94
N GLU A 14 8.92 -11.49 -9.27
CA GLU A 14 8.29 -10.45 -10.10
C GLU A 14 7.09 -10.97 -10.91
N TRP A 15 6.40 -12.00 -10.39
CA TRP A 15 5.30 -12.65 -11.10
C TRP A 15 4.20 -11.67 -11.53
N LEU A 16 3.91 -10.65 -10.70
CA LEU A 16 2.90 -9.63 -10.98
C LEU A 16 3.30 -8.79 -12.21
N LEU A 17 4.56 -8.37 -12.28
CA LEU A 17 5.10 -7.63 -13.42
C LEU A 17 4.98 -8.48 -14.68
N ILE A 18 5.43 -9.74 -14.64
CA ILE A 18 5.40 -10.64 -15.79
C ILE A 18 3.97 -10.89 -16.26
N ALA A 19 3.05 -11.17 -15.34
CA ALA A 19 1.64 -11.36 -15.64
C ALA A 19 1.03 -10.10 -16.28
N SER A 20 1.31 -8.91 -15.72
CA SER A 20 0.81 -7.64 -16.28
C SER A 20 1.35 -7.36 -17.69
N ILE A 21 2.64 -7.62 -17.95
CA ILE A 21 3.22 -7.48 -19.30
C ILE A 21 2.59 -8.49 -20.26
N ALA A 22 2.41 -9.74 -19.85
CA ALA A 22 1.79 -10.76 -20.69
C ALA A 22 0.35 -10.40 -21.08
N VAL A 23 -0.45 -9.91 -20.12
CA VAL A 23 -1.81 -9.43 -20.38
C VAL A 23 -1.79 -8.20 -21.28
N LEU A 24 -0.87 -7.26 -21.06
CA LEU A 24 -0.74 -6.08 -21.90
C LEU A 24 -0.43 -6.46 -23.35
N VAL A 25 0.57 -7.32 -23.56
CA VAL A 25 0.97 -7.77 -24.89
C VAL A 25 -0.17 -8.54 -25.55
N GLY A 26 -0.81 -9.46 -24.83
CA GLY A 26 -1.94 -10.24 -25.34
C GLY A 26 -3.12 -9.36 -25.77
N THR A 27 -3.51 -8.39 -24.94
CA THR A 27 -4.59 -7.44 -25.28
C THR A 27 -4.21 -6.52 -26.43
N SER A 28 -2.96 -6.07 -26.50
CA SER A 28 -2.46 -5.22 -27.60
C SER A 28 -2.43 -5.95 -28.94
N ILE A 29 -2.00 -7.22 -28.95
CA ILE A 29 -2.03 -8.08 -30.14
C ILE A 29 -3.48 -8.31 -30.57
N TYR A 30 -4.37 -8.64 -29.64
CA TYR A 30 -5.78 -8.87 -29.94
C TYR A 30 -6.45 -7.64 -30.59
N LEU A 31 -6.18 -6.45 -30.04
CA LEU A 31 -6.72 -5.18 -30.52
C LEU A 31 -5.96 -4.58 -31.71
N HIS A 32 -4.84 -5.17 -32.12
CA HIS A 32 -3.93 -4.62 -33.14
C HIS A 32 -3.54 -3.15 -32.89
N ARG A 33 -3.33 -2.80 -31.62
CA ARG A 33 -3.07 -1.42 -31.17
C ARG A 33 -1.97 -1.39 -30.12
N SER A 34 -1.21 -0.30 -30.10
CA SER A 34 -0.36 0.05 -28.96
C SER A 34 -1.12 0.93 -27.97
N PRO A 35 -1.07 0.62 -26.67
CA PRO A 35 -1.69 1.44 -25.64
C PRO A 35 -1.04 2.83 -25.60
N VAL A 36 -1.83 3.86 -25.32
CA VAL A 36 -1.32 5.24 -25.17
C VAL A 36 -1.58 5.73 -23.76
N LEU A 37 -0.50 6.07 -23.06
CA LEU A 37 -0.59 6.71 -21.74
C LEU A 37 -0.85 8.21 -21.92
N SER A 38 -1.79 8.72 -21.14
CA SER A 38 -2.11 10.13 -21.04
C SER A 38 -1.03 10.90 -20.27
N ILE A 39 -0.99 12.23 -20.45
CA ILE A 39 -0.07 13.10 -19.70
C ILE A 39 -0.28 12.95 -18.19
N ALA A 40 -1.54 12.80 -17.74
CA ALA A 40 -1.86 12.59 -16.34
C ALA A 40 -1.24 11.29 -15.79
N GLU A 41 -1.28 10.20 -16.56
CA GLU A 41 -0.67 8.93 -16.15
C GLU A 41 0.85 9.03 -16.06
N TYR A 42 1.51 9.75 -16.99
CA TYR A 42 2.94 10.05 -16.88
C TYR A 42 3.28 10.89 -15.64
N GLN A 43 2.44 11.86 -15.29
CA GLN A 43 2.61 12.66 -14.07
C GLN A 43 2.46 11.78 -12.82
N ILE A 44 1.48 10.89 -12.78
CA ILE A 44 1.27 9.97 -11.65
C ILE A 44 2.48 9.03 -11.50
N LEU A 45 2.98 8.45 -12.60
CA LEU A 45 4.18 7.62 -12.59
C LEU A 45 5.39 8.38 -12.05
N PHE A 46 5.56 9.64 -12.47
CA PHE A 46 6.64 10.48 -11.98
C PHE A 46 6.50 10.78 -10.48
N ILE A 47 5.31 11.17 -10.02
CA ILE A 47 5.04 11.43 -8.59
C ILE A 47 5.29 10.18 -7.76
N LEU A 48 4.82 9.00 -8.21
CA LEU A 48 5.06 7.72 -7.55
C LEU A 48 6.56 7.40 -7.47
N ALA A 49 7.31 7.58 -8.57
CA ALA A 49 8.74 7.35 -8.59
C ALA A 49 9.48 8.25 -7.59
N VAL A 50 9.18 9.55 -7.59
CA VAL A 50 9.81 10.50 -6.66
C VAL A 50 9.41 10.19 -5.21
N LEU A 51 8.14 9.87 -4.97
CA LEU A 51 7.66 9.45 -3.65
C LEU A 51 8.44 8.22 -3.15
N PHE A 52 8.58 7.18 -3.97
CA PHE A 52 9.36 5.98 -3.61
C PHE A 52 10.82 6.31 -3.31
N ILE A 53 11.45 7.20 -4.08
CA ILE A 53 12.84 7.64 -3.83
C ILE A 53 12.95 8.35 -2.47
N VAL A 54 12.06 9.28 -2.18
CA VAL A 54 12.05 10.03 -0.90
C VAL A 54 11.86 9.07 0.26
N ILE A 55 10.92 8.14 0.13
CA ILE A 55 10.63 7.15 1.15
C ILE A 55 11.84 6.24 1.37
N LYS A 56 12.52 5.80 0.30
CA LYS A 56 13.74 4.99 0.40
C LYS A 56 14.86 5.72 1.13
N GLY A 57 15.06 7.01 0.84
CA GLY A 57 16.03 7.83 1.55
C GLY A 57 15.68 8.02 3.03
N LEU A 58 14.39 8.16 3.35
CA LEU A 58 13.92 8.25 4.73
C LEU A 58 14.12 6.94 5.50
N GLU A 59 13.83 5.79 4.87
CA GLU A 59 14.10 4.45 5.38
C GLU A 59 15.60 4.26 5.69
N GLN A 60 16.47 4.58 4.72
CA GLN A 60 17.94 4.46 4.86
C GLN A 60 18.54 5.44 5.88
N SER A 61 17.84 6.54 6.19
CA SER A 61 18.31 7.53 7.17
C SER A 61 18.19 7.09 8.63
N GLY A 62 17.44 6.01 8.90
CA GLY A 62 17.17 5.49 10.24
C GLY A 62 16.07 6.24 11.02
N LEU A 63 15.48 7.31 10.46
CA LEU A 63 14.43 8.09 11.13
C LEU A 63 13.19 7.25 11.43
N ILE A 64 12.69 6.51 10.43
CA ILE A 64 11.49 5.70 10.56
C ILE A 64 11.68 4.62 11.63
N LEU A 65 12.84 3.95 11.61
CA LEU A 65 13.19 2.93 12.58
C LEU A 65 13.34 3.51 13.99
N ARG A 66 13.94 4.70 14.14
CA ARG A 66 14.10 5.38 15.43
C ARG A 66 12.77 5.79 16.07
N LEU A 67 11.84 6.29 15.26
CA LEU A 67 10.47 6.61 15.69
C LEU A 67 9.75 5.35 16.18
N SER A 68 9.92 4.25 15.46
CA SER A 68 9.32 2.95 15.77
C SER A 68 9.89 2.34 17.06
N GLN A 69 11.21 2.36 17.25
CA GLN A 69 11.89 1.89 18.47
C GLN A 69 11.53 2.71 19.72
N SER A 70 11.18 3.99 19.56
CA SER A 70 10.75 4.81 20.70
C SER A 70 9.44 4.31 21.33
N VAL A 71 8.67 3.54 20.57
CA VAL A 71 7.31 3.12 20.89
C VAL A 71 7.28 1.72 21.53
N GLU A 72 8.38 0.97 21.46
CA GLU A 72 8.53 -0.39 22.03
C GLU A 72 8.67 -0.43 23.57
N ARG A 73 8.86 0.72 24.22
CA ARG A 73 9.09 0.79 25.67
C ARG A 73 7.77 0.91 26.44
N GLY A 74 7.65 0.18 27.54
CA GLY A 74 6.53 0.32 28.50
C GLY A 74 5.37 -0.68 28.30
N LYS A 75 4.16 -0.30 28.73
CA LYS A 75 2.95 -1.13 28.66
C LYS A 75 2.23 -0.95 27.30
N PHE A 76 1.34 -1.88 26.95
CA PHE A 76 0.47 -1.84 25.76
C PHE A 76 1.22 -1.83 24.42
N ILE A 77 2.26 -2.66 24.29
CA ILE A 77 3.07 -2.76 23.06
C ILE A 77 2.23 -3.07 21.81
N PRO A 78 1.28 -4.03 21.80
CA PRO A 78 0.46 -4.29 20.61
C PRO A 78 -0.29 -3.04 20.13
N LEU A 79 -0.94 -2.32 21.05
CA LEU A 79 -1.65 -1.08 20.73
C LEU A 79 -0.71 -0.03 20.12
N LYS A 80 0.46 0.11 20.72
CA LYS A 80 1.49 1.05 20.29
C LYS A 80 2.00 0.74 18.88
N LEU A 81 2.31 -0.53 18.58
CA LEU A 81 2.74 -1.01 17.27
C LEU A 81 1.65 -0.82 16.20
N ILE A 82 0.40 -1.13 16.54
CA ILE A 82 -0.73 -1.03 15.61
C ILE A 82 -1.06 0.44 15.31
N VAL A 83 -1.07 1.32 16.33
CA VAL A 83 -1.29 2.76 16.14
C VAL A 83 -0.15 3.41 15.36
N ILE A 84 1.12 3.09 15.65
CA ILE A 84 2.24 3.63 14.87
C ILE A 84 2.21 3.12 13.43
N THR A 85 1.88 1.84 13.20
CA THR A 85 1.73 1.29 11.83
C THR A 85 0.65 2.05 11.07
N PHE A 86 -0.51 2.29 11.69
CA PHE A 86 -1.60 3.06 11.10
C PHE A 86 -1.17 4.49 10.73
N LEU A 87 -0.56 5.21 11.68
CA LEU A 87 -0.12 6.59 11.47
C LEU A 87 1.02 6.69 10.45
N LEU A 88 1.94 5.73 10.47
CA LEU A 88 3.07 5.72 9.55
C LEU A 88 2.62 5.41 8.12
N ALA A 89 1.68 4.47 7.96
CA ALA A 89 1.09 4.15 6.66
C ALA A 89 0.27 5.32 6.08
N MET A 90 -0.32 6.17 6.93
CA MET A 90 -0.98 7.41 6.51
C MET A 90 0.02 8.44 5.95
N LEU A 91 1.24 8.49 6.48
CA LEU A 91 2.23 9.51 6.13
C LEU A 91 3.20 9.09 5.00
N ILE A 92 3.55 7.82 4.95
CA ILE A 92 4.58 7.27 4.07
C ILE A 92 3.90 6.40 3.02
N THR A 93 3.85 5.09 3.24
CA THR A 93 3.01 4.14 2.52
C THR A 93 2.76 2.91 3.40
N ASN A 94 1.69 2.17 3.12
CA ASN A 94 1.40 0.88 3.78
C ASN A 94 2.57 -0.12 3.68
N ASP A 95 3.16 -0.28 2.50
CA ASP A 95 4.22 -1.26 2.26
C ASP A 95 5.49 -0.94 3.07
N VAL A 96 5.89 0.33 3.07
CA VAL A 96 7.09 0.77 3.80
C VAL A 96 6.86 0.78 5.30
N ALA A 97 5.65 1.13 5.76
CA ALA A 97 5.30 1.01 7.17
C ALA A 97 5.48 -0.44 7.66
N LEU A 98 5.05 -1.45 6.87
CA LEU A 98 5.20 -2.85 7.24
C LEU A 98 6.65 -3.34 7.19
N ILE A 99 7.42 -2.93 6.17
CA ILE A 99 8.86 -3.25 6.08
C ILE A 99 9.62 -2.76 7.31
N VAL A 100 9.19 -1.66 7.94
CA VAL A 100 9.84 -1.12 9.14
C VAL A 100 9.27 -1.71 10.43
N ILE A 101 7.95 -1.80 10.58
CA ILE A 101 7.33 -2.20 11.84
C ILE A 101 7.32 -3.72 12.03
N VAL A 102 7.06 -4.52 11.00
CA VAL A 102 6.93 -5.98 11.17
C VAL A 102 8.24 -6.61 11.66
N PRO A 103 9.44 -6.31 11.10
CA PRO A 103 10.69 -6.87 11.62
C PRO A 103 10.94 -6.47 13.07
N LEU A 104 10.62 -5.22 13.43
CA LEU A 104 10.72 -4.71 14.79
C LEU A 104 9.86 -5.55 15.74
N THR A 105 8.60 -5.79 15.37
CA THR A 105 7.65 -6.64 16.11
C THR A 105 8.14 -8.07 16.27
N LEU A 106 8.79 -8.62 15.24
CA LEU A 106 9.33 -9.97 15.24
C LEU A 106 10.55 -10.12 16.15
N GLU A 107 11.35 -9.07 16.33
CA GLU A 107 12.50 -9.08 17.25
C GLU A 107 12.10 -8.91 18.73
N LEU A 108 10.89 -8.40 19.02
CA LEU A 108 10.40 -8.26 20.39
C LEU A 108 10.17 -9.61 21.07
N ASN A 109 10.48 -9.73 22.36
CA ASN A 109 10.20 -10.94 23.14
C ASN A 109 8.77 -10.92 23.71
N ILE A 110 7.79 -10.95 22.81
CA ILE A 110 6.36 -10.94 23.11
C ILE A 110 5.66 -12.17 22.52
N ASN A 111 4.62 -12.64 23.22
CA ASN A 111 3.73 -13.68 22.70
C ASN A 111 2.77 -13.11 21.66
N ARG A 112 2.17 -13.99 20.84
CA ARG A 112 1.11 -13.66 19.86
C ARG A 112 1.56 -12.75 18.70
N LYS A 113 2.84 -12.84 18.31
CA LYS A 113 3.39 -12.12 17.14
C LYS A 113 2.58 -12.38 15.87
N ASP A 114 2.08 -13.61 15.72
CA ASP A 114 1.18 -14.02 14.64
C ASP A 114 0.01 -13.05 14.48
N ILE A 115 -0.71 -12.75 15.56
CA ILE A 115 -1.87 -11.86 15.51
C ILE A 115 -1.45 -10.41 15.36
N ILE A 116 -0.37 -10.00 16.02
CA ILE A 116 0.10 -8.60 15.93
C ILE A 116 0.47 -8.25 14.48
N VAL A 117 1.19 -9.12 13.78
CA VAL A 117 1.56 -8.90 12.37
C VAL A 117 0.32 -8.85 11.46
N ILE A 118 -0.71 -9.67 11.73
CA ILE A 118 -1.98 -9.58 10.99
C ILE A 118 -2.67 -8.24 11.24
N LEU A 119 -2.70 -7.77 12.50
CA LEU A 119 -3.29 -6.47 12.84
C LEU A 119 -2.47 -5.30 12.29
N GLU A 120 -1.15 -5.43 12.17
CA GLU A 120 -0.29 -4.45 11.51
C GLU A 120 -0.60 -4.37 10.01
N ALA A 121 -0.79 -5.50 9.32
CA ALA A 121 -1.20 -5.52 7.92
C ALA A 121 -2.55 -4.80 7.72
N LEU A 122 -3.52 -5.08 8.60
CA LEU A 122 -4.81 -4.37 8.59
C LEU A 122 -4.66 -2.88 8.92
N ALA A 123 -3.81 -2.53 9.88
CA ALA A 123 -3.53 -1.15 10.27
C ALA A 123 -2.87 -0.35 9.15
N ALA A 124 -1.91 -0.94 8.45
CA ALA A 124 -1.24 -0.32 7.32
C ALA A 124 -2.22 -0.04 6.17
N ASN A 125 -3.07 -1.01 5.83
CA ASN A 125 -4.11 -0.82 4.80
C ASN A 125 -5.19 0.18 5.23
N ALA A 126 -5.67 0.12 6.48
CA ALA A 126 -6.67 1.06 6.98
C ALA A 126 -6.13 2.50 7.13
N GLY A 127 -4.89 2.64 7.60
CA GLY A 127 -4.25 3.94 7.82
C GLY A 127 -3.87 4.64 6.52
N SER A 128 -3.25 3.90 5.59
CA SER A 128 -2.95 4.43 4.25
C SER A 128 -4.20 4.84 3.46
N ALA A 129 -5.34 4.20 3.74
CA ALA A 129 -6.60 4.55 3.08
C ALA A 129 -7.03 6.00 3.32
N LEU A 130 -6.65 6.61 4.45
CA LEU A 130 -7.12 7.93 4.88
C LEU A 130 -6.55 9.09 4.05
N THR A 131 -5.37 8.92 3.46
CA THR A 131 -4.67 10.00 2.73
C THR A 131 -4.49 9.66 1.25
N PRO A 132 -4.44 10.69 0.37
CA PRO A 132 -4.14 10.48 -1.05
C PRO A 132 -2.78 9.79 -1.28
N PHE A 133 -1.75 10.19 -0.55
CA PHE A 133 -0.38 9.69 -0.74
C PHE A 133 -0.06 8.43 0.09
N GLY A 134 -0.99 7.94 0.92
CA GLY A 134 -0.75 6.78 1.78
C GLY A 134 -0.57 5.46 1.02
N ASN A 135 -1.08 5.35 -0.20
CA ASN A 135 -0.80 4.20 -1.07
C ASN A 135 -0.96 4.57 -2.56
N PRO A 136 -0.39 3.76 -3.48
CA PRO A 136 -0.40 4.09 -4.91
C PRO A 136 -1.80 4.19 -5.52
N GLN A 137 -2.74 3.33 -5.11
CA GLN A 137 -4.10 3.37 -5.66
C GLN A 137 -4.87 4.62 -5.26
N ASN A 138 -4.70 5.07 -4.01
CA ASN A 138 -5.32 6.30 -3.52
C ASN A 138 -4.77 7.51 -4.25
N LEU A 139 -3.45 7.55 -4.43
CA LEU A 139 -2.78 8.65 -5.12
C LEU A 139 -3.28 8.73 -6.54
N PHE A 140 -3.36 7.58 -7.21
CA PHE A 140 -3.89 7.48 -8.56
C PHE A 140 -5.34 7.97 -8.64
N ILE A 141 -6.26 7.47 -7.80
CA ILE A 141 -7.67 7.89 -7.81
C ILE A 141 -7.78 9.39 -7.54
N TYR A 142 -7.10 9.89 -6.52
CA TYR A 142 -7.11 11.31 -6.16
C TYR A 142 -6.66 12.20 -7.33
N TRP A 143 -5.54 11.85 -7.98
CA TRP A 143 -4.96 12.66 -9.06
C TRP A 143 -5.74 12.52 -10.37
N PHE A 144 -6.14 11.30 -10.73
CA PHE A 144 -6.87 11.01 -11.97
C PHE A 144 -8.25 11.68 -12.00
N TYR A 145 -8.98 11.67 -10.88
CA TYR A 145 -10.29 12.30 -10.79
C TYR A 145 -10.24 13.77 -10.36
N GLY A 146 -9.07 14.33 -10.03
CA GLY A 146 -8.90 15.72 -9.62
C GLY A 146 -9.68 16.08 -8.36
N VAL A 147 -9.71 15.18 -7.38
CA VAL A 147 -10.53 15.32 -6.16
C VAL A 147 -9.89 16.31 -5.20
N HIS A 148 -10.69 17.16 -4.53
CA HIS A 148 -10.17 18.00 -3.45
C HIS A 148 -9.74 17.15 -2.23
N PRO A 149 -8.64 17.51 -1.53
CA PRO A 149 -8.13 16.72 -0.40
C PRO A 149 -9.16 16.45 0.69
N GLU A 150 -9.95 17.46 1.06
CA GLU A 150 -11.00 17.34 2.08
C GLU A 150 -12.11 16.37 1.66
N THR A 151 -12.55 16.42 0.40
CA THR A 151 -13.55 15.51 -0.15
C THR A 151 -13.04 14.08 -0.20
N PHE A 152 -11.78 13.89 -0.59
CA PHE A 152 -11.13 12.58 -0.58
C PHE A 152 -11.11 11.98 0.84
N VAL A 153 -10.59 12.75 1.81
CA VAL A 153 -10.48 12.30 3.20
C VAL A 153 -11.87 12.04 3.77
N ALA A 154 -12.83 12.94 3.57
CA ALA A 154 -14.20 12.78 4.06
C ALA A 154 -14.89 11.53 3.48
N ALA A 155 -14.64 11.22 2.21
CA ALA A 155 -15.24 10.06 1.57
C ALA A 155 -14.77 8.74 2.20
N ILE A 156 -13.49 8.62 2.60
CA ILE A 156 -12.90 7.36 3.09
C ILE A 156 -12.66 7.32 4.61
N ALA A 157 -12.76 8.46 5.30
CA ALA A 157 -12.59 8.55 6.75
C ALA A 157 -13.49 7.60 7.55
N PRO A 158 -14.79 7.40 7.21
CA PRO A 158 -15.62 6.45 7.95
C PRO A 158 -15.05 5.03 7.96
N PHE A 159 -14.51 4.58 6.82
CA PHE A 159 -13.83 3.29 6.72
C PHE A 159 -12.58 3.26 7.62
N SER A 160 -11.67 4.21 7.43
CA SER A 160 -10.39 4.23 8.13
C SER A 160 -10.55 4.36 9.65
N LEU A 161 -11.45 5.23 10.12
CA LEU A 161 -11.69 5.47 11.53
C LEU A 161 -12.40 4.31 12.23
N VAL A 162 -13.34 3.63 11.58
CA VAL A 162 -13.97 2.42 12.15
C VAL A 162 -12.90 1.34 12.32
N PHE A 163 -12.04 1.12 11.32
CA PHE A 163 -10.95 0.17 11.45
C PHE A 163 -9.94 0.59 12.52
N LEU A 164 -9.61 1.87 12.66
CA LEU A 164 -8.77 2.34 13.76
C LEU A 164 -9.35 1.95 15.13
N VAL A 165 -10.64 2.19 15.35
CA VAL A 165 -11.30 1.81 16.61
C VAL A 165 -11.29 0.30 16.82
N LEU A 166 -11.67 -0.48 15.80
CA LEU A 166 -11.67 -1.95 15.89
C LEU A 166 -10.27 -2.50 16.20
N LEU A 167 -9.24 -1.95 15.56
CA LEU A 167 -7.84 -2.33 15.76
C LEU A 167 -7.36 -1.95 17.16
N ILE A 168 -7.71 -0.76 17.67
CA ILE A 168 -7.42 -0.35 19.05
C ILE A 168 -8.06 -1.33 20.04
N LEU A 169 -9.34 -1.67 19.86
CA LEU A 169 -10.06 -2.60 20.75
C LEU A 169 -9.43 -3.99 20.70
N ALA A 170 -9.12 -4.50 19.50
CA ALA A 170 -8.41 -5.78 19.32
C ALA A 170 -7.03 -5.77 20.00
N SER A 171 -6.32 -4.65 19.91
CA SER A 171 -4.99 -4.46 20.53
C SER A 171 -5.05 -4.48 22.05
N ILE A 172 -6.08 -3.86 22.65
CA ILE A 172 -6.26 -3.82 24.11
C ILE A 172 -6.70 -5.19 24.63
N ALA A 173 -7.51 -5.91 23.85
CA ALA A 173 -7.93 -7.28 24.17
C ALA A 173 -6.77 -8.29 24.14
N LEU A 174 -5.71 -8.01 23.37
CA LEU A 174 -4.49 -8.80 23.34
C LEU A 174 -3.68 -8.61 24.63
N LYS A 175 -3.80 -9.58 25.54
CA LYS A 175 -2.90 -9.69 26.70
C LYS A 175 -1.55 -10.24 26.24
N THR A 176 -0.54 -9.38 26.20
CA THR A 176 0.85 -9.79 25.96
C THR A 176 1.67 -9.69 27.24
N SER A 177 2.50 -10.70 27.47
CA SER A 177 3.61 -10.62 28.43
C SER A 177 4.82 -10.11 27.67
N ASN A 178 5.57 -9.17 28.25
CA ASN A 178 6.77 -8.63 27.65
C ASN A 178 7.95 -8.80 28.59
N ASN A 179 8.98 -9.51 28.12
CA ASN A 179 10.31 -9.47 28.72
C ASN A 179 11.13 -8.47 27.90
N GLN A 180 11.40 -7.30 28.49
CA GLN A 180 12.13 -6.24 27.80
C GLN A 180 13.52 -6.71 27.39
N VAL A 181 13.77 -6.78 26.08
CA VAL A 181 15.12 -6.86 25.54
C VAL A 181 15.46 -5.48 24.99
N PRO A 182 16.51 -4.81 25.47
CA PRO A 182 16.94 -3.53 24.92
C PRO A 182 17.40 -3.70 23.47
N GLN A 183 16.62 -3.19 22.53
CA GLN A 183 17.05 -2.98 21.14
C GLN A 183 18.15 -1.91 21.09
N PRO A 184 19.22 -2.09 20.29
CA PRO A 184 20.23 -1.06 20.09
C PRO A 184 19.57 0.18 19.47
N VAL A 185 19.85 1.35 20.06
CA VAL A 185 19.28 2.61 19.59
C VAL A 185 19.88 2.95 18.24
N THR A 186 19.01 3.09 17.24
CA THR A 186 19.43 3.51 15.90
C THR A 186 19.83 4.98 15.87
N THR A 187 20.89 5.29 15.14
CA THR A 187 21.35 6.67 14.95
C THR A 187 20.66 7.28 13.73
N ILE A 188 20.15 8.50 13.87
CA ILE A 188 19.52 9.23 12.77
C ILE A 188 20.62 9.92 11.96
N ARG A 189 20.72 9.62 10.67
CA ARG A 189 21.61 10.34 9.76
C ARG A 189 21.06 11.74 9.50
N ARG A 190 21.93 12.75 9.30
CA ARG A 190 21.50 14.13 8.99
C ARG A 190 20.64 14.22 7.73
N SER A 191 20.80 13.29 6.78
CA SER A 191 19.96 13.19 5.57
C SER A 191 18.48 12.96 5.88
N ALA A 192 18.13 12.44 7.07
CA ALA A 192 16.75 12.28 7.51
C ALA A 192 15.93 13.56 7.41
N TYR A 193 16.51 14.69 7.83
CA TYR A 193 15.81 15.99 7.80
C TYR A 193 15.59 16.49 6.38
N ILE A 194 16.52 16.18 5.47
CA ILE A 194 16.39 16.53 4.04
C ILE A 194 15.27 15.70 3.41
N TYR A 195 15.26 14.38 3.63
CA TYR A 195 14.21 13.51 3.12
C TYR A 195 12.85 13.79 3.76
N ALA A 196 12.78 14.17 5.03
CA ALA A 196 11.55 14.63 5.65
C ALA A 196 11.03 15.92 4.99
N ALA A 197 11.92 16.87 4.67
CA ALA A 197 11.55 18.08 3.93
C ALA A 197 11.09 17.75 2.50
N PHE A 198 11.75 16.82 1.80
CA PHE A 198 11.29 16.35 0.49
C PHE A 198 9.96 15.64 0.57
N LEU A 199 9.70 14.83 1.61
CA LEU A 199 8.40 14.18 1.79
C LEU A 199 7.29 15.21 1.92
N LEU A 200 7.49 16.25 2.75
CA LEU A 200 6.55 17.36 2.85
C LEU A 200 6.38 18.10 1.51
N GLY A 201 7.46 18.34 0.79
CA GLY A 201 7.42 18.94 -0.55
C GLY A 201 6.60 18.12 -1.54
N ILE A 202 6.79 16.80 -1.58
CA ILE A 202 6.02 15.89 -2.44
C ILE A 202 4.57 15.79 -1.99
N ILE A 203 4.28 15.78 -0.69
CA ILE A 203 2.90 15.88 -0.20
C ILE A 203 2.24 17.15 -0.73
N PHE A 204 2.92 18.30 -0.69
CA PHE A 204 2.38 19.53 -1.27
C PHE A 204 2.22 19.47 -2.80
N VAL A 205 3.08 18.74 -3.52
CA VAL A 205 2.87 18.46 -4.96
C VAL A 205 1.60 17.65 -5.17
N VAL A 206 1.41 16.56 -4.42
CA VAL A 206 0.20 15.73 -4.47
C VAL A 206 -1.04 16.58 -4.16
N LEU A 207 -0.97 17.45 -3.15
CA LEU A 207 -2.09 18.34 -2.80
C LEU A 207 -2.33 19.48 -3.81
N HIS A 208 -1.63 19.50 -4.95
CA HIS A 208 -1.67 20.57 -5.94
C HIS A 208 -1.29 21.96 -5.41
N ILE A 209 -0.60 22.02 -4.27
CA ILE A 209 -0.11 23.26 -3.63
C ILE A 209 1.22 23.68 -4.26
N LEU A 210 2.08 22.70 -4.57
CA LEU A 210 3.35 22.91 -5.25
C LEU A 210 3.33 22.31 -6.66
N PRO A 211 4.11 22.87 -7.59
CA PRO A 211 4.14 22.39 -8.97
C PRO A 211 4.99 21.11 -9.06
N ILE A 212 4.66 20.23 -10.02
CA ILE A 212 5.33 18.93 -10.21
C ILE A 212 6.85 19.05 -10.38
N GLN A 213 7.33 20.22 -10.78
CA GLN A 213 8.73 20.60 -10.96
C GLN A 213 9.57 20.35 -9.71
N VAL A 214 8.98 20.45 -8.51
CA VAL A 214 9.65 20.14 -7.23
C VAL A 214 10.18 18.71 -7.22
N GLY A 215 9.50 17.76 -7.88
CA GLY A 215 9.99 16.39 -7.99
C GLY A 215 11.32 16.27 -8.71
N PHE A 216 11.62 17.13 -9.69
CA PHE A 216 12.92 17.11 -10.38
C PHE A 216 14.05 17.57 -9.47
N ILE A 217 13.78 18.42 -8.48
CA ILE A 217 14.77 18.83 -7.47
C ILE A 217 15.19 17.63 -6.63
N VAL A 218 14.22 16.79 -6.24
CA VAL A 218 14.50 15.55 -5.51
C VAL A 218 15.36 14.61 -6.36
N VAL A 219 14.97 14.38 -7.62
CA VAL A 219 15.72 13.53 -8.55
C VAL A 219 17.15 14.05 -8.73
N ALA A 220 17.32 15.36 -8.94
CA ALA A 220 18.64 15.97 -9.06
C ALA A 220 19.48 15.76 -7.79
N PHE A 221 18.92 16.07 -6.61
CA PHE A 221 19.61 15.86 -5.34
C PHE A 221 20.11 14.43 -5.20
N VAL A 222 19.25 13.45 -5.43
CA VAL A 222 19.57 12.03 -5.27
C VAL A 222 20.63 11.57 -6.27
N LEU A 223 20.59 12.04 -7.52
CA LEU A 223 21.59 11.72 -8.54
C LEU A 223 22.99 12.24 -8.20
N PHE A 224 23.08 13.40 -7.55
CA PHE A 224 24.36 14.05 -7.21
C PHE A 224 24.88 13.66 -5.82
N PHE A 225 24.01 13.42 -4.84
CA PHE A 225 24.39 13.33 -3.43
C PHE A 225 24.05 12.00 -2.75
N ASP A 226 23.08 11.22 -3.25
CA ASP A 226 22.60 10.03 -2.55
C ASP A 226 22.00 8.97 -3.48
N ARG A 227 22.83 8.42 -4.37
CA ARG A 227 22.40 7.44 -5.38
C ARG A 227 21.84 6.15 -4.78
N ASP A 228 22.14 5.85 -3.53
CA ASP A 228 21.62 4.67 -2.84
C ASP A 228 20.10 4.76 -2.63
N SER A 229 19.54 5.97 -2.59
CA SER A 229 18.09 6.19 -2.54
C SER A 229 17.38 5.91 -3.87
N LEU A 230 18.11 5.68 -4.98
CA LEU A 230 17.55 5.22 -6.25
C LEU A 230 17.27 3.71 -6.26
N GLN A 231 17.62 2.96 -5.21
CA GLN A 231 17.33 1.53 -5.10
C GLN A 231 15.88 1.29 -4.69
N ILE A 232 14.95 1.82 -5.50
CA ILE A 232 13.51 1.63 -5.38
C ILE A 232 13.05 0.38 -6.14
N ASP A 233 11.80 -0.01 -5.93
CA ASP A 233 11.17 -1.10 -6.68
C ASP A 233 10.74 -0.61 -8.08
N TYR A 234 11.66 -0.68 -9.03
CA TYR A 234 11.38 -0.37 -10.44
C TYR A 234 10.43 -1.37 -11.09
N ALA A 235 10.34 -2.60 -10.59
CA ALA A 235 9.41 -3.59 -11.11
C ALA A 235 7.97 -3.17 -10.79
N LEU A 236 7.71 -2.64 -9.59
CA LEU A 236 6.42 -2.05 -9.24
C LEU A 236 6.04 -0.87 -10.15
N LEU A 237 6.97 0.06 -10.42
CA LEU A 237 6.73 1.18 -11.35
C LEU A 237 6.41 0.69 -12.76
N LEU A 238 7.16 -0.29 -13.28
CA LEU A 238 6.91 -0.87 -14.59
C LEU A 238 5.56 -1.61 -14.65
N THR A 239 5.16 -2.21 -13.53
CA THR A 239 3.84 -2.84 -13.39
C THR A 239 2.72 -1.79 -13.52
N PHE A 240 2.88 -0.58 -12.95
CA PHE A 240 1.91 0.50 -13.15
C PHE A 240 1.83 0.95 -14.61
N VAL A 241 2.97 1.04 -15.31
CA VAL A 241 2.98 1.30 -16.77
C VAL A 241 2.18 0.23 -17.51
N ALA A 242 2.37 -1.05 -17.15
CA ALA A 242 1.64 -2.14 -17.77
C ALA A 242 0.13 -2.05 -17.50
N PHE A 243 -0.29 -1.73 -16.27
CA PHE A 243 -1.69 -1.58 -15.93
C PHE A 243 -2.36 -0.38 -16.59
N PHE A 244 -1.67 0.75 -16.76
CA PHE A 244 -2.21 1.86 -17.56
C PHE A 244 -2.46 1.43 -19.00
N GLY A 245 -1.54 0.66 -19.59
CA GLY A 245 -1.73 0.14 -20.93
C GLY A 245 -2.88 -0.88 -21.01
N ILE A 246 -3.02 -1.77 -20.01
CA ILE A 246 -4.13 -2.72 -19.95
C ILE A 246 -5.44 -1.95 -19.84
N ALA A 247 -5.51 -0.93 -18.98
CA ALA A 247 -6.70 -0.12 -18.80
C ALA A 247 -7.11 0.59 -20.10
N ASP A 248 -6.16 1.12 -20.88
CA ASP A 248 -6.41 1.71 -22.21
C ASP A 248 -6.98 0.68 -23.20
N ASN A 249 -6.39 -0.51 -23.26
CA ASN A 249 -6.85 -1.60 -24.12
C ASN A 249 -8.26 -2.08 -23.73
N VAL A 250 -8.50 -2.32 -22.44
CA VAL A 250 -9.79 -2.80 -21.93
C VAL A 250 -10.88 -1.74 -22.13
N GLN A 251 -10.55 -0.45 -22.10
CA GLN A 251 -11.50 0.63 -22.44
C GLN A 251 -12.06 0.54 -23.85
N CYS A 252 -11.26 0.04 -24.80
CA CYS A 252 -11.72 -0.16 -26.16
C CYS A 252 -12.63 -1.40 -26.27
N LEU A 253 -12.45 -2.40 -25.41
CA LEU A 253 -13.25 -3.63 -25.39
C LEU A 253 -14.60 -3.45 -24.70
N PHE A 254 -14.66 -2.62 -23.66
CA PHE A 254 -15.85 -2.35 -22.88
C PHE A 254 -16.33 -0.91 -23.12
N ALA A 255 -17.19 -0.73 -24.12
CA ALA A 255 -17.71 0.58 -24.53
C ALA A 255 -18.76 1.19 -23.59
N GLU A 256 -19.23 0.44 -22.57
CA GLU A 256 -20.23 0.91 -21.63
C GLU A 256 -19.64 1.28 -20.28
N ASN A 257 -19.82 2.55 -19.89
CA ASN A 257 -19.50 3.01 -18.55
C ASN A 257 -20.43 2.35 -17.52
N ILE A 258 -19.88 1.59 -16.57
CA ILE A 258 -20.65 1.05 -15.45
C ILE A 258 -21.00 2.22 -14.52
N LYS A 259 -22.27 2.66 -14.58
CA LYS A 259 -22.75 3.83 -13.82
C LYS A 259 -23.16 3.50 -12.38
N HIS A 260 -23.49 2.24 -12.10
CA HIS A 260 -23.97 1.82 -10.78
C HIS A 260 -22.81 1.68 -9.79
N SER A 261 -22.74 2.60 -8.83
CA SER A 261 -21.72 2.61 -7.77
C SER A 261 -21.63 1.30 -6.97
N GLY A 262 -22.73 0.56 -6.82
CA GLY A 262 -22.72 -0.73 -6.13
C GLY A 262 -21.93 -1.80 -6.88
N HIS A 263 -22.06 -1.84 -8.21
CA HIS A 263 -21.28 -2.74 -9.06
C HIS A 263 -19.80 -2.36 -9.05
N ILE A 264 -19.48 -1.06 -9.12
CA ILE A 264 -18.09 -0.58 -9.05
C ILE A 264 -17.42 -1.00 -7.75
N PHE A 265 -18.09 -0.81 -6.61
CA PHE A 265 -17.57 -1.24 -5.32
C PHE A 265 -17.35 -2.75 -5.28
N MET A 266 -18.36 -3.54 -5.65
CA MET A 266 -18.29 -5.01 -5.59
C MET A 266 -17.23 -5.56 -6.55
N PHE A 267 -17.20 -5.09 -7.79
CA PHE A 267 -16.24 -5.58 -8.77
C PHE A 267 -14.82 -5.15 -8.45
N SER A 268 -14.59 -3.90 -8.02
CA SER A 268 -13.24 -3.47 -7.65
C SER A 268 -12.74 -4.15 -6.38
N SER A 269 -13.59 -4.38 -5.38
CA SER A 269 -13.22 -5.12 -4.16
C SER A 269 -12.94 -6.60 -4.40
N LEU A 270 -13.79 -7.29 -5.18
CA LEU A 270 -13.58 -8.71 -5.52
C LEU A 270 -12.39 -8.90 -6.47
N LEU A 271 -12.23 -8.01 -7.46
CA LEU A 271 -11.08 -8.08 -8.37
C LEU A 271 -9.76 -7.87 -7.61
N SER A 272 -9.75 -6.98 -6.61
CA SER A 272 -8.58 -6.78 -5.74
C SER A 272 -8.14 -8.09 -5.08
N GLN A 273 -9.07 -8.99 -4.72
CA GLN A 273 -8.73 -10.30 -4.13
C GLN A 273 -7.90 -11.20 -5.05
N ILE A 274 -7.94 -10.94 -6.37
CA ILE A 274 -7.30 -11.75 -7.41
C ILE A 274 -6.03 -11.07 -7.94
N ILE A 275 -6.09 -9.77 -8.22
CA ILE A 275 -5.00 -9.03 -8.88
C ILE A 275 -4.36 -7.93 -8.03
N SER A 276 -4.77 -7.77 -6.76
CA SER A 276 -4.42 -6.67 -5.86
C SER A 276 -5.23 -5.38 -6.09
N ASN A 277 -5.24 -4.53 -5.06
CA ASN A 277 -5.96 -3.27 -4.99
C ASN A 277 -5.45 -2.20 -5.96
N VAL A 278 -4.13 -2.09 -6.17
CA VAL A 278 -3.58 -1.12 -7.12
C VAL A 278 -4.01 -1.44 -8.55
N PRO A 279 -3.81 -2.67 -9.06
CA PRO A 279 -4.20 -3.00 -10.42
C PRO A 279 -5.70 -2.89 -10.66
N ALA A 280 -6.51 -3.25 -9.66
CA ALA A 280 -7.95 -3.08 -9.72
C ALA A 280 -8.37 -1.60 -9.83
N ALA A 281 -7.73 -0.69 -9.09
CA ALA A 281 -7.97 0.76 -9.20
C ALA A 281 -7.67 1.28 -10.61
N LEU A 282 -6.47 0.97 -11.14
CA LEU A 282 -6.05 1.45 -12.45
C LEU A 282 -6.97 0.96 -13.56
N LEU A 283 -7.39 -0.31 -13.49
CA LEU A 283 -8.31 -0.89 -14.46
C LEU A 283 -9.68 -0.21 -14.43
N PHE A 284 -10.32 -0.10 -13.26
CA PHE A 284 -11.69 0.41 -13.17
C PHE A 284 -11.82 1.91 -13.36
N ALA A 285 -10.79 2.71 -13.09
CA ALA A 285 -10.89 4.17 -13.13
C ALA A 285 -11.27 4.72 -14.52
N ARG A 286 -10.86 4.03 -15.58
CA ARG A 286 -11.22 4.39 -16.96
C ARG A 286 -12.66 4.00 -17.37
N PHE A 287 -13.37 3.22 -16.55
CA PHE A 287 -14.73 2.71 -16.84
C PHE A 287 -15.82 3.34 -15.99
N THR A 288 -15.46 4.21 -15.04
CA THR A 288 -16.45 4.78 -14.14
C THR A 288 -16.12 6.20 -13.70
N PRO A 289 -17.12 7.09 -13.62
CA PRO A 289 -16.98 8.35 -12.93
C PRO A 289 -17.13 8.21 -11.40
N GLN A 290 -17.53 7.04 -10.89
CA GLN A 290 -17.85 6.80 -9.48
C GLN A 290 -16.58 6.57 -8.63
N TRP A 291 -15.74 7.61 -8.55
CA TRP A 291 -14.44 7.55 -7.85
C TRP A 291 -14.56 7.12 -6.39
N GLU A 292 -15.62 7.52 -5.68
CA GLU A 292 -15.82 7.13 -4.27
C GLU A 292 -16.07 5.64 -4.12
N ALA A 293 -16.89 5.05 -5.00
CA ALA A 293 -17.17 3.63 -4.98
C ALA A 293 -15.92 2.82 -5.32
N LEU A 294 -15.10 3.33 -6.24
CA LEU A 294 -13.82 2.74 -6.59
C LEU A 294 -12.84 2.84 -5.42
N LEU A 295 -12.73 4.00 -4.78
CA LEU A 295 -11.88 4.23 -3.61
C LEU A 295 -12.23 3.28 -2.45
N TRP A 296 -13.52 3.16 -2.14
CA TRP A 296 -13.98 2.21 -1.14
C TRP A 296 -13.70 0.77 -1.55
N GLY A 297 -14.04 0.40 -2.79
CA GLY A 297 -13.92 -0.98 -3.25
C GLY A 297 -12.47 -1.46 -3.25
N THR A 298 -11.51 -0.65 -3.69
CA THR A 298 -10.09 -1.04 -3.71
C THR A 298 -9.45 -1.00 -2.33
N ASN A 299 -9.85 -0.10 -1.42
CA ASN A 299 -9.35 -0.12 -0.03
C ASN A 299 -9.95 -1.28 0.78
N VAL A 300 -11.24 -1.56 0.66
CA VAL A 300 -11.86 -2.77 1.25
C VAL A 300 -11.26 -4.03 0.64
N GLY A 301 -11.06 -4.03 -0.68
CA GLY A 301 -10.39 -5.08 -1.44
C GLY A 301 -8.91 -5.27 -1.09
N GLY A 302 -8.29 -4.32 -0.39
CA GLY A 302 -6.95 -4.47 0.18
C GLY A 302 -6.88 -5.44 1.37
N PHE A 303 -8.03 -5.73 2.00
CA PHE A 303 -8.17 -6.79 3.00
C PHE A 303 -8.43 -8.15 2.34
N GLY A 304 -8.78 -9.17 3.15
CA GLY A 304 -9.15 -10.49 2.66
C GLY A 304 -7.94 -11.36 2.32
N SER A 305 -7.74 -11.61 1.02
CA SER A 305 -6.73 -12.52 0.52
C SER A 305 -5.30 -11.99 0.71
N LEU A 306 -4.32 -12.90 0.64
CA LEU A 306 -2.90 -12.52 0.62
C LEU A 306 -2.56 -11.61 -0.55
N VAL A 307 -3.21 -11.81 -1.71
CA VAL A 307 -2.98 -11.04 -2.94
C VAL A 307 -3.80 -9.74 -2.97
N GLY A 308 -4.77 -9.58 -2.06
CA GLY A 308 -5.65 -8.41 -1.95
C GLY A 308 -4.91 -7.07 -1.92
N SER A 309 -3.76 -7.07 -1.26
CA SER A 309 -2.83 -5.94 -1.25
C SER A 309 -1.38 -6.42 -1.18
N LEU A 310 -0.46 -5.59 -1.67
CA LEU A 310 0.98 -5.84 -1.53
C LEU A 310 1.41 -5.87 -0.06
N ALA A 311 0.82 -5.01 0.77
CA ALA A 311 0.96 -5.00 2.22
C ALA A 311 0.70 -6.36 2.87
N ASN A 312 -0.37 -7.07 2.47
CA ASN A 312 -0.67 -8.40 3.01
C ASN A 312 0.45 -9.40 2.68
N LEU A 313 0.97 -9.37 1.45
CA LEU A 313 2.10 -10.21 1.03
C LEU A 313 3.39 -9.88 1.79
N ILE A 314 3.67 -8.60 2.02
CA ILE A 314 4.86 -8.17 2.79
C ILE A 314 4.78 -8.72 4.21
N ALA A 315 3.70 -8.43 4.93
CA ALA A 315 3.54 -8.89 6.31
C ALA A 315 3.63 -10.42 6.41
N TYR A 316 2.97 -11.12 5.48
CA TYR A 316 3.01 -12.58 5.41
C TYR A 316 4.43 -13.12 5.16
N LYS A 317 5.14 -12.59 4.17
CA LYS A 317 6.50 -13.02 3.83
C LYS A 317 7.47 -12.74 4.98
N LEU A 318 7.39 -11.58 5.61
CA LEU A 318 8.26 -11.21 6.74
C LEU A 318 8.03 -12.15 7.94
N TYR A 319 6.78 -12.49 8.26
CA TYR A 319 6.47 -13.43 9.34
C TYR A 319 7.00 -14.85 9.04
N ILE A 320 6.66 -15.40 7.88
CA ILE A 320 7.03 -16.77 7.48
C ILE A 320 8.55 -16.94 7.33
N SER A 321 9.27 -15.88 6.94
CA SER A 321 10.73 -15.93 6.83
C SER A 321 11.43 -15.87 8.19
N HIS A 322 10.75 -15.40 9.24
CA HIS A 322 11.34 -15.21 10.57
C HIS A 322 11.05 -16.36 11.53
N GLU A 323 9.86 -16.97 11.47
CA GLU A 323 9.56 -18.14 12.29
C GLU A 323 9.89 -19.45 11.56
N ASP A 324 10.58 -20.36 12.26
CA ASP A 324 10.84 -21.73 11.77
C ASP A 324 9.50 -22.45 11.49
N THR A 325 9.16 -22.49 10.21
CA THR A 325 8.15 -23.22 9.39
C THR A 325 7.06 -24.13 10.01
N ASN A 326 7.18 -24.60 11.24
CA ASN A 326 6.28 -25.60 11.87
C ASN A 326 4.84 -25.11 12.12
N ASN A 327 4.54 -23.82 12.00
CA ASN A 327 3.19 -23.27 12.22
C ASN A 327 2.63 -22.41 11.07
N SER A 328 3.24 -22.50 9.88
CA SER A 328 2.88 -21.72 8.69
C SER A 328 1.41 -21.86 8.27
N VAL A 329 0.85 -23.08 8.35
CA VAL A 329 -0.56 -23.35 8.03
C VAL A 329 -1.51 -22.64 8.99
N ALA A 330 -1.22 -22.66 10.29
CA ALA A 330 -2.07 -22.00 11.28
C ALA A 330 -2.00 -20.48 11.15
N PHE A 331 -0.82 -19.92 10.88
CA PHE A 331 -0.65 -18.50 10.60
C PHE A 331 -1.44 -18.09 9.35
N THR A 332 -1.27 -18.82 8.24
CA THR A 332 -2.00 -18.56 6.98
C THR A 332 -3.51 -18.59 7.19
N THR A 333 -4.01 -19.57 7.95
CA THR A 333 -5.44 -19.70 8.26
C THR A 333 -5.93 -18.51 9.07
N LYS A 334 -5.21 -18.10 10.13
CA LYS A 334 -5.55 -16.91 10.91
C LYS A 334 -5.53 -15.63 10.07
N PHE A 335 -4.51 -15.49 9.22
CA PHE A 335 -4.34 -14.34 8.34
C PHE A 335 -5.55 -14.20 7.42
N LEU A 336 -5.94 -15.28 6.75
CA LEU A 336 -7.10 -15.29 5.85
C LEU A 336 -8.41 -15.08 6.62
N LEU A 337 -8.63 -15.74 7.75
CA LEU A 337 -9.86 -15.58 8.54
C LEU A 337 -10.05 -14.14 9.02
N ILE A 338 -9.02 -13.57 9.65
CA ILE A 338 -9.07 -12.19 10.15
C ILE A 338 -9.13 -11.20 8.98
N GLY A 339 -8.40 -11.46 7.90
CA GLY A 339 -8.42 -10.66 6.68
C GLY A 339 -9.79 -10.62 6.02
N TYR A 340 -10.46 -11.77 5.84
CA TYR A 340 -11.80 -11.84 5.25
C TYR A 340 -12.89 -11.33 6.21
N MET A 341 -12.69 -11.44 7.52
CA MET A 341 -13.56 -10.78 8.50
C MET A 341 -13.47 -9.25 8.35
N ALA A 342 -12.27 -8.70 8.23
CA ALA A 342 -12.07 -7.28 7.95
C ALA A 342 -12.68 -6.86 6.59
N PHE A 343 -12.49 -7.67 5.55
CA PHE A 343 -13.13 -7.46 4.24
C PHE A 343 -14.67 -7.38 4.38
N ALA A 344 -15.29 -8.35 5.07
CA ALA A 344 -16.73 -8.39 5.28
C ALA A 344 -17.24 -7.17 6.06
N ILE A 345 -16.53 -6.73 7.11
CA ILE A 345 -16.84 -5.50 7.84
C ILE A 345 -16.77 -4.29 6.90
N GLY A 346 -15.74 -4.20 6.06
CA GLY A 346 -15.60 -3.14 5.06
C GLY A 346 -16.76 -3.09 4.06
N VAL A 347 -17.23 -4.26 3.59
CA VAL A 347 -18.42 -4.38 2.74
C VAL A 347 -19.68 -3.89 3.45
N LEU A 348 -19.89 -4.30 4.70
CA LEU A 348 -21.05 -3.87 5.49
C LEU A 348 -21.05 -2.35 5.73
N LEU A 349 -19.88 -1.76 6.00
CA LEU A 349 -19.73 -0.30 6.15
C LEU A 349 -20.12 0.44 4.87
N TYR A 350 -19.70 -0.05 3.71
CA TYR A 350 -20.07 0.55 2.43
C TYR A 350 -21.58 0.47 2.16
N LEU A 351 -22.20 -0.68 2.43
CA LEU A 351 -23.63 -0.88 2.24
C LEU A 351 -24.47 -0.01 3.21
N GLY A 352 -24.01 0.14 4.46
CA GLY A 352 -24.63 1.01 5.46
C GLY A 352 -24.56 2.49 5.08
N ARG A 353 -23.52 2.92 4.35
CA ARG A 353 -23.42 4.31 3.85
C ARG A 353 -24.52 4.66 2.85
N LYS A 354 -24.95 3.70 2.02
CA LYS A 354 -25.97 3.91 0.98
C LYS A 354 -27.40 3.98 1.50
N THR A 355 -27.65 3.52 2.72
CA THR A 355 -28.98 3.55 3.33
C THR A 355 -29.31 4.89 3.99
N VAL A 356 -28.34 5.82 4.04
CA VAL A 356 -28.43 7.10 4.76
C VAL A 356 -28.67 8.30 3.82
N TYR A 357 -28.81 8.09 2.50
CA TYR A 357 -29.10 9.13 1.52
C TYR A 357 -30.34 8.84 0.68
#